data_AF-A0A6A3BI00-F1
#
_entry.id   AF-A0A6A3BI00-F1
#
_cell.length_a   1.000
_cell.length_b   1.000
_cell.length_c   1.000
_cell.angle_alpha   90.00
_cell.angle_beta   90.00
_cell.angle_gamma   90.00
#
_symmetry.space_group_name_H-M   'P 1'
#
loop_
_entity.id
_entity.type
_entity.pdbx_description
1 polymer ?
#
loop_
_entity_poly.entity_id
_entity_poly.type
_entity_poly.pdbx_seq_one_letter_code
_entity_poly.pdbx_strand_id
1 'polypeptide(L)'
;MDNIDVDNVKPTEECHEVHNVDESDRLVGQLFYSRDQAWYFYKGFAREHGFSARKGTTRLDVEGNVKTQEFCCSKEGAVSKADIDEATTLKEVGVGTSQVMNYLTQQVGGYHNVGFTHKDLYNALQRGKAKEIVDGDVNALIAYFDYKKHDDPGSDYTCFGDVIAFDTTYKDNLYGRPIMPIVGVNHHHNTIVFATAIIADETSQSFEWVLQNFLEAMMNKSPISVVTDGDRAMQRAIKSVIPYAKHRLCYWHLSRNAQANIGDPKFTAAFSKCMASWWTTKEFDIQWCSVVSEFNVQKHPWVIEKGNTRHLWAQTYLTGHFFSNIRSTQRCESMNASLAIALKHNKTYLDVVRAIEYGINRMRMNELKEDYLSSHTKPFQITKLVDLESHATAIFTRESFRVFQDELIRETLYRIEAEIKSLSDECQHYILSKSDANGKVRALLQRQSPEHCVNTFMTLNENKRCKWQGSLLYVQRQVGYATLHQRQTSLSKPQEMR
;
A
#
# COMPACT_ATOMS: atom_id res chain seq x y z
N MET A 1 -79.45 11.19 -13.96
CA MET A 1 -78.93 11.13 -15.34
C MET A 1 -77.41 11.15 -15.24
N ASP A 2 -76.78 10.25 -14.49
CA ASP A 2 -76.70 8.77 -14.51
C ASP A 2 -75.26 8.44 -14.95
N ASN A 3 -74.30 8.32 -14.03
CA ASN A 3 -73.89 7.11 -13.31
C ASN A 3 -73.42 5.95 -14.22
N ILE A 4 -72.10 5.70 -14.23
CA ILE A 4 -71.43 4.49 -13.66
C ILE A 4 -70.10 4.18 -14.38
N ASP A 5 -69.09 3.98 -13.53
CA ASP A 5 -67.75 3.44 -13.76
C ASP A 5 -67.78 1.88 -13.85
N VAL A 6 -66.63 1.21 -13.84
CA VAL A 6 -66.41 -0.23 -13.52
C VAL A 6 -65.98 -1.14 -14.70
N ASP A 7 -64.67 -1.35 -14.76
CA ASP A 7 -63.87 -2.60 -14.74
C ASP A 7 -64.23 -3.87 -15.56
N ASN A 8 -63.14 -4.42 -16.14
CA ASN A 8 -62.75 -5.84 -16.22
C ASN A 8 -63.71 -6.88 -16.82
N VAL A 9 -63.39 -7.37 -18.03
CA VAL A 9 -63.52 -8.80 -18.38
C VAL A 9 -62.32 -9.26 -19.24
N LYS A 10 -61.83 -10.46 -18.89
CA LYS A 10 -60.59 -11.17 -19.27
C LYS A 10 -60.30 -11.34 -20.77
N PRO A 11 -59.02 -11.57 -21.16
CA PRO A 11 -58.70 -12.17 -22.44
C PRO A 11 -59.13 -13.65 -22.41
N THR A 12 -60.03 -14.03 -23.31
CA THR A 12 -60.29 -15.43 -23.64
C THR A 12 -59.08 -16.01 -24.36
N GLU A 13 -58.47 -17.01 -23.74
CA GLU A 13 -57.66 -18.01 -24.41
C GLU A 13 -58.50 -18.65 -25.52
N GLU A 14 -58.18 -18.35 -26.77
CA GLU A 14 -58.32 -19.33 -27.84
C GLU A 14 -56.92 -19.54 -28.43
N CYS A 15 -56.32 -20.64 -27.99
CA CYS A 15 -55.18 -21.27 -28.63
C CYS A 15 -55.53 -21.56 -30.09
N HIS A 16 -55.07 -20.71 -31.01
CA HIS A 16 -54.90 -21.16 -32.38
C HIS A 16 -53.60 -21.94 -32.48
N GLU A 17 -53.79 -23.22 -32.77
CA GLU A 17 -52.77 -24.23 -32.94
C GLU A 17 -51.66 -23.76 -33.89
N VAL A 18 -50.46 -24.12 -33.46
CA VAL A 18 -49.19 -23.99 -34.12
C VAL A 18 -49.26 -24.56 -35.54
N HIS A 19 -49.25 -23.70 -36.55
CA HIS A 19 -48.76 -24.09 -37.88
C HIS A 19 -47.23 -24.04 -37.88
N ASN A 20 -46.61 -25.03 -37.22
CA ASN A 20 -45.23 -25.41 -37.47
C ASN A 20 -45.18 -26.15 -38.82
N VAL A 21 -45.19 -25.37 -39.90
CA VAL A 21 -44.66 -25.82 -41.19
C VAL A 21 -43.57 -24.82 -41.57
N ASP A 22 -42.37 -25.14 -41.11
CA ASP A 22 -41.06 -24.76 -41.66
C ASP A 22 -40.95 -23.38 -42.35
N GLU A 23 -40.91 -22.28 -41.57
CA GLU A 23 -40.57 -20.95 -42.11
C GLU A 23 -39.12 -20.87 -42.62
N SER A 24 -38.23 -21.75 -42.16
CA SER A 24 -36.86 -21.86 -42.63
C SER A 24 -36.80 -22.30 -44.10
N ASP A 25 -37.66 -23.24 -44.50
CA ASP A 25 -37.79 -23.69 -45.90
C ASP A 25 -38.25 -22.59 -46.87
N ARG A 26 -38.94 -21.55 -46.39
CA ARG A 26 -39.33 -20.38 -47.20
C ARG A 26 -38.21 -19.35 -47.37
N LEU A 27 -37.25 -19.32 -46.46
CA LEU A 27 -36.18 -18.30 -46.42
C LEU A 27 -34.88 -18.78 -47.07
N VAL A 28 -34.64 -20.10 -47.08
CA VAL A 28 -33.41 -20.72 -47.56
C VAL A 28 -33.57 -21.19 -49.01
N GLY A 29 -32.53 -21.04 -49.84
CA GLY A 29 -32.53 -21.54 -51.22
C GLY A 29 -33.25 -20.66 -52.25
N GLN A 30 -33.70 -19.46 -51.87
CA GLN A 30 -34.33 -18.51 -52.79
C GLN A 30 -33.33 -17.96 -53.81
N LEU A 31 -33.74 -17.90 -55.07
CA LEU A 31 -32.97 -17.34 -56.17
C LEU A 31 -33.52 -15.95 -56.53
N PHE A 32 -32.63 -14.98 -56.65
CA PHE A 32 -32.99 -13.60 -56.98
C PHE A 32 -32.22 -13.15 -58.22
N TYR A 33 -32.86 -12.35 -59.08
CA TYR A 33 -32.24 -11.82 -60.30
C TYR A 33 -31.24 -10.68 -60.00
N SER A 34 -31.28 -10.11 -58.79
CA SER A 34 -30.32 -9.08 -58.36
C SER A 34 -30.17 -9.02 -56.85
N ARG A 35 -29.04 -8.44 -56.40
CA ARG A 35 -28.77 -8.16 -54.98
C ARG A 35 -29.84 -7.29 -54.34
N ASP A 36 -30.36 -6.31 -55.07
CA ASP A 36 -31.37 -5.40 -54.52
C ASP A 36 -32.73 -6.07 -54.38
N GLN A 37 -33.07 -7.01 -55.26
CA GLN A 37 -34.26 -7.85 -55.11
C GLN A 37 -34.16 -8.74 -53.86
N ALA A 38 -33.02 -9.39 -53.65
CA ALA A 38 -32.76 -10.17 -52.44
C ALA A 38 -32.87 -9.28 -51.18
N TRP A 39 -32.30 -8.07 -51.23
CA TRP A 39 -32.37 -7.11 -50.14
C TRP A 39 -33.82 -6.71 -49.79
N TYR A 40 -34.65 -6.38 -50.78
CA TYR A 40 -36.04 -6.00 -50.52
C TYR A 40 -36.87 -7.15 -49.96
N PHE A 41 -36.62 -8.38 -50.42
CA PHE A 41 -37.26 -9.58 -49.89
C PHE A 41 -36.95 -9.77 -48.39
N TYR A 42 -35.67 -9.86 -48.02
CA TYR A 42 -35.29 -10.06 -46.61
C TYR A 42 -35.57 -8.84 -45.73
N LYS A 43 -35.57 -7.63 -46.28
CA LYS A 43 -36.01 -6.42 -45.57
C LYS A 43 -37.52 -6.41 -45.29
N GLY A 44 -38.33 -6.91 -46.24
CA GLY A 44 -39.76 -7.11 -46.07
C GLY A 44 -40.06 -8.11 -44.97
N PHE A 45 -39.39 -9.27 -45.02
CA PHE A 45 -39.45 -10.29 -43.97
C PHE A 45 -39.13 -9.70 -42.59
N ALA A 46 -38.00 -9.01 -42.45
CA ALA A 46 -37.61 -8.38 -41.19
C ALA A 46 -38.70 -7.44 -40.64
N ARG A 47 -39.30 -6.62 -41.52
CA ARG A 47 -40.35 -5.67 -41.15
C ARG A 47 -41.62 -6.38 -40.66
N GLU A 48 -42.05 -7.44 -41.34
CA GLU A 48 -43.21 -8.25 -40.95
C GLU A 48 -43.02 -8.93 -39.60
N HIS A 49 -41.77 -9.26 -39.26
CA HIS A 49 -41.38 -9.91 -38.01
C HIS A 49 -40.90 -8.92 -36.94
N GLY A 50 -41.16 -7.62 -37.13
CA GLY A 50 -40.98 -6.59 -36.11
C GLY A 50 -39.56 -6.10 -35.88
N PHE A 51 -38.61 -6.35 -36.80
CA PHE A 51 -37.24 -5.83 -36.70
C PHE A 51 -36.76 -5.13 -37.98
N SER A 52 -35.77 -4.25 -37.85
CA SER A 52 -35.16 -3.58 -39.01
C SER A 52 -33.94 -4.35 -39.47
N ALA A 53 -33.76 -4.55 -40.78
CA ALA A 53 -32.55 -5.13 -41.36
C ALA A 53 -31.58 -4.05 -41.88
N ARG A 54 -30.29 -4.39 -41.99
CA ARG A 54 -29.23 -3.60 -42.64
C ARG A 54 -28.36 -4.48 -43.54
N LYS A 55 -27.73 -3.89 -44.56
CA LYS A 55 -26.71 -4.58 -45.36
C LYS A 55 -25.43 -4.76 -44.50
N GLY A 56 -25.01 -6.00 -44.32
CA GLY A 56 -23.81 -6.41 -43.60
C GLY A 56 -22.61 -6.61 -44.53
N THR A 57 -21.72 -7.54 -44.18
CA THR A 57 -20.47 -7.79 -44.92
C THR A 57 -20.72 -8.25 -46.35
N THR A 58 -19.97 -7.68 -47.30
CA THR A 58 -19.90 -8.15 -48.69
C THR A 58 -18.57 -8.86 -48.90
N ARG A 59 -18.58 -10.10 -49.41
CA ARG A 59 -17.36 -10.81 -49.83
C ARG A 59 -17.32 -10.93 -51.34
N LEU A 60 -16.17 -10.62 -51.93
CA LEU A 60 -15.94 -10.69 -53.36
C LEU A 60 -15.19 -11.97 -53.72
N ASP A 61 -15.34 -12.45 -54.94
CA ASP A 61 -14.48 -13.48 -55.52
C ASP A 61 -13.17 -12.89 -56.05
N VAL A 62 -12.33 -13.74 -56.63
CA VAL A 62 -10.99 -13.37 -57.14
C VAL A 62 -11.08 -12.40 -58.34
N GLU A 63 -12.23 -12.39 -59.03
CA GLU A 63 -12.51 -11.55 -60.20
C GLU A 63 -13.20 -10.23 -59.80
N GLY A 64 -13.48 -10.04 -58.51
CA GLY A 64 -14.09 -8.83 -57.96
C GLY A 64 -15.62 -8.84 -57.94
N ASN A 65 -16.26 -9.94 -58.32
CA ASN A 65 -17.72 -10.07 -58.26
C ASN A 65 -18.18 -10.43 -56.84
N VAL A 66 -19.38 -10.01 -56.46
CA VAL A 66 -19.94 -10.30 -55.13
C VAL A 66 -20.25 -11.79 -55.01
N LYS A 67 -19.47 -12.50 -54.19
CA LYS A 67 -19.67 -13.92 -53.88
C LYS A 67 -20.71 -14.11 -52.79
N THR A 68 -20.69 -13.29 -51.73
CA THR A 68 -21.69 -13.33 -50.65
C THR A 68 -22.03 -11.94 -50.12
N GLN A 69 -23.28 -11.74 -49.71
CA GLN A 69 -23.76 -10.53 -49.05
C GLN A 69 -24.56 -10.92 -47.82
N GLU A 70 -24.16 -10.42 -46.65
CA GLU A 70 -24.90 -10.62 -45.41
C GLU A 70 -25.99 -9.53 -45.26
N PHE A 71 -27.15 -9.91 -44.73
CA PHE A 71 -28.20 -9.00 -44.28
C PHE A 71 -28.47 -9.29 -42.80
N CYS A 72 -28.26 -8.29 -41.96
CA CYS A 72 -28.22 -8.44 -40.50
C CYS A 72 -29.34 -7.64 -39.86
N CYS A 73 -29.74 -8.01 -38.64
CA CYS A 73 -30.60 -7.13 -37.85
C CYS A 73 -29.88 -5.80 -37.59
N SER A 74 -30.61 -4.69 -37.56
CA SER A 74 -30.03 -3.36 -37.31
C SER A 74 -29.45 -3.23 -35.91
N LYS A 75 -29.88 -4.09 -34.97
CA LYS A 75 -29.31 -4.22 -33.63
C LYS A 75 -28.17 -5.23 -33.53
N GLU A 76 -27.90 -6.00 -34.58
CA GLU A 76 -26.85 -7.02 -34.57
C GLU A 76 -25.45 -6.39 -34.50
N GLY A 77 -24.70 -6.76 -33.48
CA GLY A 77 -23.41 -6.17 -33.12
C GLY A 77 -23.50 -4.91 -32.25
N ALA A 78 -24.71 -4.51 -31.84
CA ALA A 78 -24.90 -3.45 -30.84
C ALA A 78 -24.96 -4.05 -29.43
N VAL A 79 -24.03 -3.62 -28.59
CA VAL A 79 -24.00 -4.01 -27.17
C VAL A 79 -24.90 -3.05 -26.40
N SER A 80 -25.83 -3.57 -25.59
CA SER A 80 -26.74 -2.72 -24.83
C SER A 80 -25.99 -1.94 -23.74
N LYS A 81 -26.54 -0.82 -23.28
CA LYS A 81 -25.93 -0.07 -22.17
C LYS A 81 -25.81 -0.91 -20.90
N ALA A 82 -26.83 -1.71 -20.59
CA ALA A 82 -26.82 -2.61 -19.42
C ALA A 82 -25.68 -3.64 -19.52
N ASP A 83 -25.52 -4.28 -20.69
CA ASP A 83 -24.45 -5.25 -20.91
C ASP A 83 -23.07 -4.58 -20.85
N ILE A 84 -22.94 -3.32 -21.31
CA ILE A 84 -21.70 -2.55 -21.20
C ILE A 84 -21.39 -2.24 -19.73
N ASP A 85 -22.36 -1.79 -18.95
CA ASP A 85 -22.18 -1.41 -17.54
C ASP A 85 -21.82 -2.66 -16.69
N GLU A 86 -22.49 -3.78 -16.95
CA GLU A 86 -22.21 -5.07 -16.31
C GLU A 86 -20.84 -5.63 -16.72
N ALA A 87 -20.53 -5.61 -18.02
CA ALA A 87 -19.22 -5.99 -18.52
C ALA A 87 -18.10 -5.11 -17.95
N THR A 88 -18.36 -3.81 -17.76
CA THR A 88 -17.41 -2.87 -17.14
C THR A 88 -17.18 -3.23 -15.68
N THR A 89 -18.22 -3.50 -14.92
CA THR A 89 -18.14 -3.93 -13.51
C THR A 89 -17.30 -5.21 -13.37
N LEU A 90 -17.55 -6.22 -14.22
CA LEU A 90 -16.77 -7.46 -14.22
C LEU A 90 -15.30 -7.23 -14.61
N LYS A 91 -15.06 -6.31 -15.54
CA LYS A 91 -13.69 -5.91 -15.94
C LYS A 91 -12.94 -5.20 -14.82
N GLU A 92 -13.61 -4.39 -14.02
CA GLU A 92 -13.02 -3.69 -12.86
C GLU A 92 -12.52 -4.66 -11.79
N VAL A 93 -13.19 -5.80 -11.62
CA VAL A 93 -12.75 -6.87 -10.70
C VAL A 93 -11.76 -7.86 -11.34
N GLY A 94 -11.24 -7.55 -12.53
CA GLY A 94 -10.16 -8.30 -13.18
C GLY A 94 -10.62 -9.48 -14.05
N VAL A 95 -11.91 -9.64 -14.32
CA VAL A 95 -12.43 -10.70 -15.19
C VAL A 95 -12.03 -10.42 -16.63
N GLY A 96 -11.46 -11.41 -17.32
CA GLY A 96 -11.07 -11.28 -18.72
C GLY A 96 -12.28 -11.07 -19.63
N THR A 97 -12.16 -10.30 -20.71
CA THR A 97 -13.29 -10.02 -21.62
C THR A 97 -13.92 -11.30 -22.19
N SER A 98 -13.14 -12.38 -22.37
CA SER A 98 -13.67 -13.69 -22.77
C SER A 98 -14.51 -14.35 -21.68
N GLN A 99 -14.14 -14.19 -20.42
CA GLN A 99 -14.94 -14.69 -19.28
C GLN A 99 -16.22 -13.86 -19.11
N VAL A 100 -16.15 -12.55 -19.33
CA VAL A 100 -17.34 -11.68 -19.37
C VAL A 100 -18.29 -12.10 -20.51
N MET A 101 -17.77 -12.37 -21.71
CA MET A 101 -18.58 -12.86 -22.82
C MET A 101 -19.25 -14.19 -22.48
N ASN A 102 -18.54 -15.12 -21.86
CA ASN A 102 -19.11 -16.39 -21.40
C ASN A 102 -20.22 -16.18 -20.37
N TYR A 103 -20.03 -15.25 -19.42
CA TYR A 103 -21.02 -14.91 -18.41
C TYR A 103 -22.31 -14.35 -19.03
N LEU A 104 -22.20 -13.36 -19.91
CA LEU A 104 -23.35 -12.77 -20.61
C LEU A 104 -24.04 -13.81 -21.50
N THR A 105 -23.27 -14.71 -22.11
CA THR A 105 -23.80 -15.84 -22.89
C THR A 105 -24.61 -16.80 -22.04
N GLN A 106 -24.16 -17.11 -20.82
CA GLN A 106 -24.88 -17.99 -19.90
C GLN A 106 -26.19 -17.36 -19.41
N GLN A 107 -26.19 -16.05 -19.13
CA GLN A 107 -27.38 -15.30 -18.71
C GLN A 107 -28.55 -15.44 -19.70
N VAL A 108 -28.25 -15.37 -21.00
CA VAL A 108 -29.27 -15.42 -22.07
C VAL A 108 -29.42 -16.81 -22.71
N GLY A 109 -28.81 -17.85 -22.13
CA GLY A 109 -29.00 -19.24 -22.54
C GLY A 109 -28.30 -19.65 -23.85
N GLY A 110 -27.28 -18.92 -24.30
CA GLY A 110 -26.46 -19.32 -25.44
C GLY A 110 -26.00 -18.17 -26.35
N TYR A 111 -24.96 -18.43 -27.14
CA TYR A 111 -24.28 -17.39 -27.94
C TYR A 111 -25.20 -16.71 -28.97
N HIS A 112 -26.17 -17.43 -29.49
CA HIS A 112 -27.14 -16.94 -30.47
C HIS A 112 -28.12 -15.92 -29.87
N ASN A 113 -28.32 -15.93 -28.54
CA ASN A 113 -29.25 -15.04 -27.84
C ASN A 113 -28.61 -13.74 -27.35
N VAL A 114 -27.27 -13.64 -27.38
CA VAL A 114 -26.54 -12.44 -26.90
C VAL A 114 -26.68 -11.27 -27.88
N GLY A 115 -26.85 -11.52 -29.17
CA GLY A 115 -27.08 -10.47 -30.18
C GLY A 115 -25.85 -9.65 -30.58
N PHE A 116 -24.67 -9.91 -30.01
CA PHE A 116 -23.40 -9.29 -30.38
C PHE A 116 -22.22 -10.27 -30.22
N THR A 117 -21.13 -10.00 -30.93
CA THR A 117 -19.93 -10.85 -30.88
C THR A 117 -18.96 -10.41 -29.78
N HIS A 118 -17.99 -11.27 -29.46
CA HIS A 118 -16.88 -10.92 -28.56
C HIS A 118 -16.12 -9.66 -29.03
N LYS A 119 -15.97 -9.49 -30.35
CA LYS A 119 -15.34 -8.31 -30.97
C LYS A 119 -16.18 -7.05 -30.77
N ASP A 120 -17.50 -7.16 -30.81
CA ASP A 120 -18.41 -6.03 -30.58
C ASP A 120 -18.37 -5.58 -29.13
N LEU A 121 -18.36 -6.53 -28.18
CA LEU A 121 -18.14 -6.26 -26.76
C LEU A 121 -16.80 -5.57 -26.51
N TYR A 122 -15.72 -6.09 -27.11
CA TYR A 122 -14.41 -5.46 -27.04
C TYR A 122 -14.45 -4.02 -27.58
N ASN A 123 -15.00 -3.81 -28.77
CA ASN A 123 -15.10 -2.49 -29.38
C ASN A 123 -16.00 -1.53 -28.61
N ALA A 124 -17.08 -2.02 -27.98
CA ALA A 124 -17.96 -1.22 -27.13
C ALA A 124 -17.24 -0.76 -25.86
N LEU A 125 -16.53 -1.67 -25.19
CA LEU A 125 -15.71 -1.35 -24.02
C LEU A 125 -14.58 -0.37 -24.38
N GLN A 126 -13.93 -0.53 -25.52
CA GLN A 126 -12.91 0.42 -26.00
C GLN A 126 -13.50 1.79 -26.35
N ARG A 127 -14.69 1.84 -26.96
CA ARG A 127 -15.40 3.11 -27.22
C ARG A 127 -15.82 3.82 -25.93
N GLY A 128 -16.20 3.08 -24.90
CA GLY A 128 -16.45 3.62 -23.55
C GLY A 128 -15.19 4.27 -23.00
N LYS A 129 -14.07 3.53 -22.99
CA LYS A 129 -12.77 4.05 -22.56
C LYS A 129 -12.28 5.25 -23.36
N ALA A 130 -12.51 5.27 -24.68
CA ALA A 130 -12.07 6.38 -25.53
C ALA A 130 -12.82 7.70 -25.26
N LYS A 131 -14.07 7.65 -24.76
CA LYS A 131 -14.83 8.84 -24.33
C LYS A 131 -14.29 9.45 -23.04
N GLU A 132 -13.55 8.67 -22.26
CA GLU A 132 -12.92 9.12 -21.02
C GLU A 132 -11.55 9.78 -21.28
N ILE A 133 -11.04 9.91 -22.52
CA ILE A 133 -9.64 10.35 -22.70
C ILE A 133 -9.50 11.88 -22.82
N VAL A 134 -8.50 12.40 -22.09
CA VAL A 134 -8.04 13.78 -21.87
C VAL A 134 -8.95 14.65 -21.00
N ASP A 135 -10.06 15.20 -21.53
CA ASP A 135 -10.97 16.03 -20.71
C ASP A 135 -11.99 15.17 -19.95
N GLY A 136 -12.30 13.98 -20.46
CA GLY A 136 -13.21 13.03 -19.79
C GLY A 136 -12.63 12.45 -18.50
N ASP A 137 -11.33 12.13 -18.46
CA ASP A 137 -10.68 11.41 -17.35
C ASP A 137 -10.54 12.31 -16.13
N VAL A 138 -10.06 13.54 -16.33
CA VAL A 138 -9.94 14.51 -15.23
C VAL A 138 -11.32 14.86 -14.68
N ASN A 139 -12.32 15.06 -15.54
CA ASN A 139 -13.69 15.31 -15.09
C ASN A 139 -14.31 14.09 -14.39
N ALA A 140 -14.05 12.87 -14.86
CA ALA A 140 -14.49 11.64 -14.22
C ALA A 140 -13.81 11.45 -12.85
N LEU A 141 -12.52 11.79 -12.74
CA LEU A 141 -11.80 11.78 -11.48
C LEU A 141 -12.34 12.83 -10.50
N ILE A 142 -12.63 14.05 -10.96
CA ILE A 142 -13.24 15.09 -10.14
C ILE A 142 -14.61 14.62 -9.63
N ALA A 143 -15.47 14.11 -10.53
CA ALA A 143 -16.77 13.56 -10.15
C ALA A 143 -16.64 12.40 -9.15
N TYR A 144 -15.60 11.56 -9.31
CA TYR A 144 -15.29 10.50 -8.37
C TYR A 144 -14.91 11.02 -6.99
N PHE A 145 -14.03 12.03 -6.91
CA PHE A 145 -13.67 12.67 -5.65
C PHE A 145 -14.83 13.40 -5.00
N ASP A 146 -15.69 14.07 -5.76
CA ASP A 146 -16.90 14.72 -5.25
C ASP A 146 -17.87 13.69 -4.63
N TYR A 147 -18.05 12.55 -5.29
CA TYR A 147 -18.82 11.42 -4.73
C TYR A 147 -18.22 10.90 -3.43
N LYS A 148 -16.89 10.91 -3.31
CA LYS A 148 -16.12 10.38 -2.16
C LYS A 148 -15.90 11.37 -1.02
N LYS A 149 -16.35 12.62 -1.14
CA LYS A 149 -16.08 13.70 -0.18
C LYS A 149 -16.55 13.42 1.26
N HIS A 150 -17.46 12.45 1.45
CA HIS A 150 -17.98 12.07 2.76
C HIS A 150 -17.20 10.94 3.46
N ASP A 151 -16.23 10.31 2.80
CA ASP A 151 -15.34 9.32 3.43
C ASP A 151 -14.30 10.05 4.29
N ASP A 152 -14.34 9.91 5.62
CA ASP A 152 -13.39 10.54 6.55
C ASP A 152 -12.03 9.78 6.57
N PRO A 153 -10.93 10.35 6.04
CA PRO A 153 -9.62 9.69 6.03
C PRO A 153 -8.81 9.96 7.31
N GLY A 154 -9.23 10.89 8.18
CA GLY A 154 -8.37 11.50 9.20
C GLY A 154 -8.07 10.64 10.43
N SER A 155 -8.81 9.53 10.62
CA SER A 155 -8.72 8.73 11.85
C SER A 155 -7.37 8.00 12.01
N ASP A 156 -6.80 7.47 10.93
CA ASP A 156 -5.55 6.69 10.99
C ASP A 156 -4.34 7.60 11.22
N TYR A 157 -4.27 8.75 10.55
CA TYR A 157 -3.16 9.71 10.73
C TYR A 157 -3.15 10.34 12.13
N THR A 158 -4.32 10.56 12.72
CA THR A 158 -4.44 11.02 14.10
C THR A 158 -3.71 10.07 15.07
N CYS A 159 -3.80 8.76 14.83
CA CYS A 159 -3.17 7.73 15.67
C CYS A 159 -1.71 7.44 15.28
N PHE A 160 -1.39 7.40 13.99
CA PHE A 160 -0.14 6.82 13.47
C PHE A 160 0.73 7.82 12.68
N GLY A 161 0.28 9.05 12.50
CA GLY A 161 0.94 10.10 11.71
C GLY A 161 2.19 10.73 12.31
N ASP A 162 2.71 10.20 13.43
CA ASP A 162 3.87 10.76 14.10
C ASP A 162 5.16 10.54 13.28
N VAL A 163 5.19 9.50 12.44
CA VAL A 163 6.29 9.23 11.52
C VAL A 163 5.71 8.98 10.13
N ILE A 164 6.17 9.77 9.16
CA ILE A 164 5.81 9.58 7.76
C ILE A 164 7.03 9.17 6.94
N ALA A 165 6.79 8.39 5.89
CA ALA A 165 7.75 8.13 4.85
C ALA A 165 7.09 8.39 3.50
N PHE A 166 7.83 8.93 2.55
CA PHE A 166 7.35 9.10 1.20
C PHE A 166 8.50 9.02 0.22
N ASP A 167 8.15 8.60 -1.00
CA ASP A 167 9.06 8.39 -2.10
C ASP A 167 8.28 8.65 -3.40
N THR A 168 8.92 9.16 -4.44
CA THR A 168 8.27 9.28 -5.75
C THR A 168 8.47 8.00 -6.54
N THR A 169 7.49 7.71 -7.38
CA THR A 169 7.37 6.40 -8.01
C THR A 169 7.18 6.55 -9.51
N TYR A 170 7.51 5.45 -10.20
CA TYR A 170 7.40 5.19 -11.64
C TYR A 170 6.37 6.07 -12.39
N LYS A 171 6.82 6.64 -13.52
CA LYS A 171 6.05 7.52 -14.42
C LYS A 171 5.17 6.74 -15.43
N ASP A 172 4.83 5.48 -15.15
CA ASP A 172 4.21 4.56 -16.12
C ASP A 172 2.66 4.66 -16.20
N ASN A 173 2.05 5.72 -15.68
CA ASN A 173 0.68 6.05 -16.06
C ASN A 173 0.65 6.66 -17.48
N LEU A 174 -0.54 6.71 -18.09
CA LEU A 174 -0.73 7.26 -19.43
C LEU A 174 -0.12 8.65 -19.62
N TYR A 175 0.03 9.41 -18.53
CA TYR A 175 0.43 10.82 -18.53
C TYR A 175 1.87 11.08 -18.10
N GLY A 176 2.66 10.05 -17.79
CA GLY A 176 4.05 10.26 -17.38
C GLY A 176 4.21 10.89 -15.99
N ARG A 177 3.15 10.93 -15.16
CA ARG A 177 3.16 11.69 -13.90
C ARG A 177 3.72 10.87 -12.74
N PRO A 178 4.66 11.41 -11.92
CA PRO A 178 5.06 10.73 -10.70
C PRO A 178 3.87 10.56 -9.75
N ILE A 179 3.82 9.41 -9.09
CA ILE A 179 2.89 9.16 -7.98
C ILE A 179 3.72 9.15 -6.70
N MET A 180 3.27 9.85 -5.67
CA MET A 180 3.95 9.97 -4.39
C MET A 180 3.02 9.54 -3.25
N PRO A 181 3.13 8.30 -2.77
CA PRO A 181 2.46 7.90 -1.54
C PRO A 181 3.12 8.45 -0.29
N ILE A 182 2.31 8.87 0.68
CA ILE A 182 2.71 9.21 2.04
C ILE A 182 2.23 8.10 2.96
N VAL A 183 3.18 7.39 3.56
CA VAL A 183 2.94 6.17 4.33
C VAL A 183 3.43 6.28 5.76
N GLY A 184 2.87 5.46 6.64
CA GLY A 184 3.33 5.24 8.01
C GLY A 184 3.22 3.77 8.38
N VAL A 185 3.15 3.50 9.69
CA VAL A 185 2.93 2.14 10.20
C VAL A 185 1.86 2.10 11.29
N ASN A 186 1.03 1.08 11.30
CA ASN A 186 0.02 0.86 12.33
C ASN A 186 0.60 0.16 13.56
N HIS A 187 -0.27 -0.17 14.52
CA HIS A 187 0.05 -0.93 15.73
C HIS A 187 0.46 -2.39 15.50
N HIS A 188 0.37 -2.91 14.27
CA HIS A 188 0.93 -4.22 13.87
C HIS A 188 2.24 -4.10 13.08
N HIS A 189 2.79 -2.88 12.96
CA HIS A 189 3.99 -2.56 12.18
C HIS A 189 3.81 -2.76 10.67
N ASN A 190 2.56 -2.82 10.22
CA ASN A 190 2.17 -2.88 8.83
C ASN A 190 2.05 -1.49 8.24
N THR A 191 2.30 -1.40 6.94
CA THR A 191 2.26 -0.13 6.21
C THR A 191 0.83 0.40 6.14
N ILE A 192 0.64 1.67 6.50
CA ILE A 192 -0.60 2.43 6.23
C ILE A 192 -0.28 3.49 5.19
N VAL A 193 -1.24 3.78 4.30
CA VAL A 193 -1.17 4.93 3.38
C VAL A 193 -2.06 6.02 3.93
N PHE A 194 -1.48 7.17 4.25
CA PHE A 194 -2.24 8.33 4.74
C PHE A 194 -2.76 9.18 3.59
N ALA A 195 -1.96 9.30 2.52
CA ALA A 195 -2.33 10.02 1.32
C ALA A 195 -1.56 9.50 0.10
N THR A 196 -2.08 9.75 -1.09
CA THR A 196 -1.34 9.57 -2.33
C THR A 196 -1.52 10.81 -3.20
N ALA A 197 -0.42 11.36 -3.70
CA ALA A 197 -0.43 12.48 -4.61
C ALA A 197 0.00 12.04 -6.02
N ILE A 198 -0.68 12.55 -7.04
CA ILE A 198 -0.22 12.50 -8.43
C ILE A 198 0.34 13.88 -8.73
N ILE A 199 1.66 13.99 -8.94
CA ILE A 199 2.35 15.27 -9.07
C ILE A 199 2.73 15.57 -10.52
N ALA A 200 2.81 16.86 -10.86
CA ALA A 200 3.17 17.28 -12.21
C ALA A 200 4.64 16.98 -12.53
N ASP A 201 5.52 17.23 -11.58
CA ASP A 201 6.98 17.08 -11.66
C ASP A 201 7.60 16.85 -10.27
N GLU A 202 8.90 16.53 -10.24
CA GLU A 202 9.69 16.26 -9.02
C GLU A 202 10.48 17.51 -8.60
N THR A 203 9.82 18.68 -8.57
CA THR A 203 10.41 19.94 -8.10
C THR A 203 10.13 20.19 -6.61
N SER A 204 10.91 21.08 -6.00
CA SER A 204 10.70 21.44 -4.59
C SER A 204 9.32 22.08 -4.38
N GLN A 205 8.86 22.88 -5.33
CA GLN A 205 7.57 23.54 -5.31
C GLN A 205 6.42 22.52 -5.33
N SER A 206 6.52 21.50 -6.19
CA SER A 206 5.53 20.42 -6.24
C SER A 206 5.46 19.63 -4.93
N PHE A 207 6.61 19.32 -4.32
CA PHE A 207 6.64 18.65 -3.02
C PHE A 207 6.12 19.54 -1.89
N GLU A 208 6.44 20.83 -1.88
CA GLU A 208 5.91 21.79 -0.91
C GLU A 208 4.38 21.85 -0.99
N TRP A 209 3.84 21.94 -2.21
CA TRP A 209 2.40 21.94 -2.44
C TRP A 209 1.74 20.66 -1.90
N VAL A 210 2.32 19.49 -2.16
CA VAL A 210 1.76 18.24 -1.63
C VAL A 210 1.81 18.20 -0.11
N LEU A 211 2.93 18.56 0.51
CA LEU A 211 3.06 18.55 1.97
C LEU A 211 2.10 19.54 2.65
N GLN A 212 1.89 20.72 2.06
CA GLN A 212 0.93 21.71 2.57
C GLN A 212 -0.49 21.19 2.53
N ASN A 213 -0.95 20.68 1.38
CA ASN A 213 -2.30 20.12 1.22
C ASN A 213 -2.49 18.87 2.10
N PHE A 214 -1.45 18.04 2.23
CA PHE A 214 -1.47 16.89 3.12
C PHE A 214 -1.69 17.31 4.57
N LEU A 215 -0.94 18.29 5.08
CA LEU A 215 -1.11 18.76 6.45
C LEU A 215 -2.48 19.39 6.66
N GLU A 216 -2.95 20.20 5.72
CA GLU A 216 -4.28 20.81 5.78
C GLU A 216 -5.38 19.74 5.89
N ALA A 217 -5.33 18.71 5.04
CA ALA A 217 -6.25 17.57 5.08
C ALA A 217 -6.13 16.76 6.38
N MET A 218 -5.00 16.82 7.06
CA MET A 218 -4.69 16.10 8.29
C MET A 218 -4.80 16.99 9.55
N MET A 219 -5.67 18.01 9.50
CA MET A 219 -5.93 18.94 10.62
C MET A 219 -4.66 19.64 11.14
N ASN A 220 -3.70 19.89 10.25
CA ASN A 220 -2.40 20.51 10.55
C ASN A 220 -1.57 19.78 11.62
N LYS A 221 -1.83 18.50 11.87
CA LYS A 221 -0.96 17.68 12.73
C LYS A 221 0.36 17.41 12.00
N SER A 222 1.43 18.10 12.41
CA SER A 222 2.77 17.86 11.86
C SER A 222 3.34 16.52 12.34
N PRO A 223 4.03 15.75 11.47
CA PRO A 223 4.79 14.58 11.90
C PRO A 223 5.97 15.00 12.79
N ILE A 224 6.40 14.08 13.66
CA ILE A 224 7.61 14.22 14.49
C ILE A 224 8.86 13.88 13.67
N SER A 225 8.76 12.91 12.77
CA SER A 225 9.87 12.46 11.93
C SER A 225 9.44 12.13 10.51
N VAL A 226 10.38 12.27 9.58
CA VAL A 226 10.18 12.01 8.15
C VAL A 226 11.30 11.15 7.59
N VAL A 227 10.97 10.19 6.73
CA VAL A 227 11.92 9.31 6.03
C VAL A 227 11.76 9.44 4.51
N THR A 228 12.84 9.77 3.80
CA THR A 228 12.85 9.87 2.32
C THR A 228 14.10 9.25 1.70
N ASP A 229 14.13 9.10 0.38
CA ASP A 229 15.28 8.58 -0.39
C ASP A 229 16.52 9.51 -0.42
N GLY A 230 16.31 10.79 -0.11
CA GLY A 230 17.34 11.82 -0.07
C GLY A 230 17.37 12.75 -1.27
N ASP A 231 16.31 12.78 -2.09
CA ASP A 231 16.16 13.80 -3.12
C ASP A 231 16.29 15.23 -2.55
N ARG A 232 16.98 16.10 -3.31
CA ARG A 232 17.28 17.46 -2.87
C ARG A 232 16.05 18.36 -2.90
N ALA A 233 15.11 18.13 -3.82
CA ALA A 233 13.87 18.87 -3.87
C ALA A 233 12.97 18.48 -2.69
N MET A 234 12.86 17.20 -2.34
CA MET A 234 12.19 16.75 -1.11
C MET A 234 12.82 17.35 0.15
N GLN A 235 14.14 17.36 0.25
CA GLN A 235 14.85 17.98 1.39
C GLN A 235 14.50 19.46 1.56
N ARG A 236 14.45 20.23 0.46
CA ARG A 236 14.04 21.64 0.49
C ARG A 236 12.59 21.79 0.95
N ALA A 237 11.70 20.96 0.41
CA ALA A 237 10.28 20.99 0.77
C ALA A 237 10.03 20.66 2.24
N ILE A 238 10.69 19.62 2.77
CA ILE A 238 10.65 19.24 4.19
C ILE A 238 11.10 20.41 5.06
N LYS A 239 12.23 21.04 4.71
CA LYS A 239 12.75 22.20 5.46
C LYS A 239 11.83 23.42 5.40
N SER A 240 11.06 23.57 4.33
CA SER A 240 10.09 24.65 4.15
C SER A 240 8.80 24.41 4.95
N VAL A 241 8.21 23.21 4.84
CA VAL A 241 6.84 22.91 5.31
C VAL A 241 6.81 22.26 6.70
N ILE A 242 7.76 21.37 7.00
CA ILE A 242 7.84 20.64 8.29
C ILE A 242 9.24 20.76 8.92
N PRO A 243 9.73 21.99 9.19
CA PRO A 243 11.13 22.24 9.58
C PRO A 243 11.54 21.58 10.90
N TYR A 244 10.58 21.27 11.77
CA TYR A 244 10.84 20.65 13.08
C TYR A 244 10.83 19.13 13.04
N ALA A 245 10.36 18.51 11.95
CA ALA A 245 10.37 17.07 11.81
C ALA A 245 11.80 16.56 11.67
N LYS A 246 12.17 15.52 12.42
CA LYS A 246 13.49 14.91 12.27
C LYS A 246 13.56 14.14 10.96
N HIS A 247 14.42 14.59 10.06
CA HIS A 247 14.63 13.94 8.77
C HIS A 247 15.66 12.81 8.86
N ARG A 248 15.30 11.65 8.32
CA ARG A 248 16.16 10.49 8.10
C ARG A 248 16.18 10.10 6.62
N LEU A 249 17.37 9.80 6.10
CA LEU A 249 17.53 9.22 4.78
C LEU A 249 17.33 7.70 4.80
N CYS A 250 16.74 7.19 3.73
CA CYS A 250 16.48 5.78 3.52
C CYS A 250 17.80 4.99 3.44
N TYR A 251 17.95 4.05 4.37
CA TYR A 251 19.10 3.15 4.48
C TYR A 251 19.39 2.39 3.19
N TRP A 252 18.35 1.85 2.53
CA TRP A 252 18.50 1.04 1.32
C TRP A 252 19.06 1.84 0.14
N HIS A 253 18.40 2.96 -0.18
CA HIS A 253 18.87 3.93 -1.17
C HIS A 253 20.30 4.41 -0.89
N LEU A 254 20.65 4.72 0.36
CA LEU A 254 22.02 5.10 0.72
C LEU A 254 23.03 3.97 0.49
N SER A 255 22.69 2.73 0.83
CA SER A 255 23.55 1.57 0.58
C SER A 255 23.77 1.35 -0.92
N ARG A 256 22.71 1.47 -1.74
CA ARG A 256 22.82 1.40 -3.20
C ARG A 256 23.66 2.53 -3.78
N ASN A 257 23.48 3.75 -3.26
CA ASN A 257 24.26 4.92 -3.69
C ASN A 257 25.73 4.75 -3.34
N ALA A 258 26.07 4.17 -2.18
CA ALA A 258 27.45 3.82 -1.82
C ALA A 258 28.07 2.86 -2.84
N GLN A 259 27.34 1.79 -3.18
CA GLN A 259 27.77 0.81 -4.17
C GLN A 259 27.93 1.43 -5.57
N ALA A 260 27.01 2.31 -5.98
CA ALA A 260 27.06 2.95 -7.30
C ALA A 260 28.19 3.99 -7.42
N ASN A 261 28.51 4.72 -6.34
CA ASN A 261 29.55 5.76 -6.37
C ASN A 261 30.95 5.19 -6.18
N ILE A 262 31.12 4.19 -5.30
CA ILE A 262 32.45 3.67 -4.94
C ILE A 262 32.76 2.34 -5.61
N GLY A 263 31.75 1.51 -5.89
CA GLY A 263 31.92 0.22 -6.58
C GLY A 263 32.48 -0.91 -5.73
N ASP A 264 33.10 -0.63 -4.57
CA ASP A 264 33.69 -1.66 -3.70
C ASP A 264 32.68 -2.23 -2.68
N PRO A 265 32.33 -3.52 -2.74
CA PRO A 265 31.44 -4.16 -1.77
C PRO A 265 31.93 -4.10 -0.33
N LYS A 266 33.26 -4.11 -0.11
CA LYS A 266 33.84 -3.98 1.24
C LYS A 266 33.60 -2.58 1.79
N PHE A 267 33.72 -1.55 0.97
CA PHE A 267 33.36 -0.19 1.36
C PHE A 267 31.88 -0.12 1.70
N THR A 268 31.00 -0.68 0.85
CA THR A 268 29.55 -0.71 1.09
C THR A 268 29.20 -1.39 2.42
N ALA A 269 29.90 -2.48 2.77
CA ALA A 269 29.74 -3.15 4.06
C ALA A 269 30.22 -2.28 5.25
N ALA A 270 31.39 -1.64 5.13
CA ALA A 270 31.93 -0.75 6.15
C ALA A 270 31.05 0.51 6.35
N PHE A 271 30.55 1.08 5.25
CA PHE A 271 29.58 2.18 5.24
C PHE A 271 28.28 1.77 5.92
N SER A 272 27.74 0.59 5.58
CA SER A 272 26.53 0.03 6.20
C SER A 272 26.70 -0.19 7.70
N LYS A 273 27.88 -0.62 8.15
CA LYS A 273 28.22 -0.70 9.57
C LYS A 273 28.19 0.68 10.23
N CYS A 274 28.74 1.71 9.59
CA CYS A 274 28.66 3.10 10.09
C CYS A 274 27.22 3.60 10.19
N MET A 275 26.36 3.23 9.23
CA MET A 275 24.94 3.59 9.25
C MET A 275 24.19 2.97 10.43
N ALA A 276 24.45 1.68 10.74
CA ALA A 276 23.63 0.90 11.66
C ALA A 276 24.17 0.80 13.10
N SER A 277 25.43 1.19 13.34
CA SER A 277 26.07 1.00 14.65
C SER A 277 25.60 2.02 15.68
N TRP A 278 25.38 1.53 16.90
CA TRP A 278 25.01 2.31 18.09
C TRP A 278 26.25 2.85 18.79
N TRP A 279 27.01 3.67 18.07
CA TRP A 279 28.19 4.34 18.60
C TRP A 279 27.81 5.67 19.26
N THR A 280 28.70 6.17 20.10
CA THR A 280 28.76 7.61 20.41
C THR A 280 29.21 8.40 19.18
N THR A 281 28.95 9.70 19.16
CA THR A 281 29.37 10.57 18.04
C THR A 281 30.89 10.57 17.86
N LYS A 282 31.65 10.53 18.96
CA LYS A 282 33.12 10.43 18.96
C LYS A 282 33.62 9.12 18.34
N GLU A 283 33.04 8.00 18.75
CA GLU A 283 33.37 6.68 18.19
C GLU A 283 33.03 6.63 16.70
N PHE A 284 31.88 7.19 16.30
CA PHE A 284 31.52 7.28 14.90
C PHE A 284 32.54 8.08 14.10
N ASP A 285 32.96 9.26 14.58
CA ASP A 285 33.91 10.10 13.84
C ASP A 285 35.26 9.39 13.66
N ILE A 286 35.73 8.64 14.66
CA ILE A 286 36.93 7.79 14.56
C ILE A 286 36.74 6.70 13.50
N GLN A 287 35.62 5.96 13.56
CA GLN A 287 35.35 4.85 12.63
C GLN A 287 35.14 5.36 11.20
N TRP A 288 34.44 6.48 11.03
CA TRP A 288 34.23 7.12 9.73
C TRP A 288 35.56 7.53 9.09
N CYS A 289 36.43 8.21 9.85
CA CYS A 289 37.77 8.58 9.40
C CYS A 289 38.61 7.36 9.02
N SER A 290 38.51 6.26 9.79
CA SER A 290 39.17 4.99 9.49
C SER A 290 38.70 4.42 8.15
N VAL A 291 37.39 4.31 7.94
CA VAL A 291 36.81 3.79 6.69
C VAL A 291 37.23 4.67 5.51
N VAL A 292 37.09 5.99 5.64
CA VAL A 292 37.44 6.92 4.55
C VAL A 292 38.93 6.84 4.19
N SER A 293 39.79 6.56 5.16
CA SER A 293 41.23 6.39 4.95
C SER A 293 41.61 5.03 4.36
N GLU A 294 41.06 3.95 4.90
CA GLU A 294 41.30 2.57 4.47
C GLU A 294 41.01 2.38 2.97
N PHE A 295 39.92 3.00 2.49
CA PHE A 295 39.50 2.90 1.11
C PHE A 295 40.07 4.00 0.20
N ASN A 296 40.92 4.91 0.72
CA ASN A 296 41.51 6.03 -0.03
C ASN A 296 40.48 6.94 -0.74
N VAL A 297 39.33 7.17 -0.09
CA VAL A 297 38.21 7.95 -0.66
C VAL A 297 38.06 9.34 -0.05
N GLN A 298 39.11 9.87 0.59
CA GLN A 298 39.07 11.15 1.33
C GLN A 298 38.67 12.33 0.45
N LYS A 299 39.04 12.30 -0.83
CA LYS A 299 38.76 13.37 -1.81
C LYS A 299 37.49 13.11 -2.64
N HIS A 300 36.79 11.99 -2.43
CA HIS A 300 35.65 11.63 -3.24
C HIS A 300 34.45 12.55 -2.90
N PRO A 301 33.89 13.32 -3.85
CA PRO A 301 32.87 14.34 -3.55
C PRO A 301 31.64 13.78 -2.81
N TRP A 302 31.17 12.60 -3.22
CA TRP A 302 30.05 11.93 -2.55
C TRP A 302 30.37 11.54 -1.10
N VAL A 303 31.61 11.11 -0.80
CA VAL A 303 32.01 10.73 0.56
C VAL A 303 32.10 11.97 1.46
N ILE A 304 32.63 13.07 0.93
CA ILE A 304 32.65 14.37 1.63
C ILE A 304 31.22 14.83 1.95
N GLU A 305 30.31 14.77 0.96
CA GLU A 305 28.90 15.10 1.17
C GLU A 305 28.25 14.22 2.25
N LYS A 306 28.49 12.91 2.24
CA LYS A 306 27.94 12.00 3.26
C LYS A 306 28.54 12.20 4.63
N GLY A 307 29.82 12.55 4.73
CA GLY A 307 30.43 13.00 5.98
C GLY A 307 29.73 14.25 6.53
N ASN A 308 29.45 15.25 5.69
CA ASN A 308 28.76 16.49 6.08
C ASN A 308 27.29 16.26 6.47
N THR A 309 26.63 15.29 5.83
CA THR A 309 25.21 14.97 6.05
C THR A 309 24.98 13.78 6.99
N ARG A 310 26.01 13.35 7.74
CA ARG A 310 25.96 12.20 8.67
C ARG A 310 24.81 12.23 9.67
N HIS A 311 24.36 13.43 10.05
CA HIS A 311 23.24 13.63 10.95
C HIS A 311 21.87 13.17 10.39
N LEU A 312 21.76 12.96 9.08
CA LEU A 312 20.54 12.48 8.42
C LEU A 312 20.50 10.95 8.27
N TRP A 313 21.61 10.23 8.48
CA TRP A 313 21.67 8.81 8.12
C TRP A 313 22.35 7.88 9.12
N ALA A 314 23.30 8.40 9.91
CA ALA A 314 24.03 7.57 10.86
C ALA A 314 23.21 7.38 12.14
N GLN A 315 23.05 6.12 12.56
CA GLN A 315 22.23 5.76 13.74
C GLN A 315 22.66 6.52 14.99
N THR A 316 23.95 6.80 15.18
CA THR A 316 24.46 7.60 16.32
C THR A 316 23.81 8.98 16.43
N TYR A 317 23.60 9.69 15.31
CA TYR A 317 23.01 11.04 15.29
C TYR A 317 21.48 11.03 15.23
N LEU A 318 20.89 9.87 14.92
CA LEU A 318 19.45 9.65 14.89
C LEU A 318 18.94 9.05 16.21
N THR A 319 19.84 8.63 17.10
CA THR A 319 19.51 8.09 18.42
C THR A 319 18.79 9.15 19.25
N GLY A 320 17.73 8.74 19.96
CA GLY A 320 16.85 9.65 20.72
C GLY A 320 15.70 10.26 19.91
N HIS A 321 15.65 10.02 18.60
CA HIS A 321 14.51 10.40 17.76
C HIS A 321 13.65 9.19 17.39
N PHE A 322 12.33 9.40 17.35
CA PHE A 322 11.37 8.34 17.04
C PHE A 322 11.15 8.19 15.54
N PHE A 323 11.34 6.99 14.99
CA PHE A 323 11.14 6.68 13.56
C PHE A 323 10.23 5.47 13.32
N SER A 324 9.54 4.96 14.34
CA SER A 324 8.65 3.79 14.24
C SER A 324 9.27 2.58 13.51
N ASN A 325 10.58 2.35 13.75
CA ASN A 325 11.41 1.35 13.06
C ASN A 325 11.44 1.45 11.52
N ILE A 326 11.00 2.58 10.94
CA ILE A 326 11.13 2.89 9.52
C ILE A 326 12.58 3.32 9.27
N ARG A 327 13.34 2.47 8.59
CA ARG A 327 14.73 2.73 8.20
C ARG A 327 14.90 2.97 6.70
N SER A 328 13.89 2.62 5.90
CA SER A 328 13.91 2.72 4.45
C SER A 328 12.53 3.11 3.92
N THR A 329 12.49 3.61 2.68
CA THR A 329 11.27 3.80 1.89
C THR A 329 10.80 2.50 1.22
N GLN A 330 11.33 1.33 1.63
CA GLN A 330 10.91 0.02 1.13
C GLN A 330 9.40 -0.21 1.25
N ARG A 331 8.76 0.39 2.25
CA ARG A 331 7.30 0.34 2.44
C ARG A 331 6.56 1.09 1.33
N CYS A 332 7.13 2.20 0.84
CA CYS A 332 6.69 2.83 -0.39
C CYS A 332 6.94 1.86 -1.55
N GLU A 333 8.15 1.33 -1.72
CA GLU A 333 8.51 0.42 -2.82
C GLU A 333 7.62 -0.82 -2.95
N SER A 334 7.18 -1.43 -1.85
CA SER A 334 6.26 -2.57 -1.85
C SER A 334 4.87 -2.19 -2.40
N MET A 335 4.38 -1.02 -2.03
CA MET A 335 3.17 -0.48 -2.62
C MET A 335 3.40 -0.10 -4.09
N ASN A 336 4.54 0.49 -4.41
CA ASN A 336 4.90 0.87 -5.77
C ASN A 336 4.96 -0.36 -6.67
N ALA A 337 5.48 -1.49 -6.19
CA ALA A 337 5.48 -2.75 -6.91
C ALA A 337 4.05 -3.30 -7.10
N SER A 338 3.20 -3.18 -6.08
CA SER A 338 1.78 -3.57 -6.19
C SER A 338 1.04 -2.71 -7.22
N LEU A 339 1.28 -1.39 -7.23
CA LEU A 339 0.75 -0.46 -8.21
C LEU A 339 1.31 -0.73 -9.60
N ALA A 340 2.61 -0.96 -9.74
CA ALA A 340 3.24 -1.29 -11.02
C ALA A 340 2.62 -2.53 -11.67
N ILE A 341 2.24 -3.55 -10.88
CA ILE A 341 1.51 -4.72 -11.39
C ILE A 341 0.09 -4.36 -11.84
N ALA A 342 -0.64 -3.56 -11.04
CA ALA A 342 -2.00 -3.14 -11.35
C ALA A 342 -2.06 -2.17 -12.55
N LEU A 343 -0.99 -1.43 -12.81
CA LEU A 343 -0.93 -0.34 -13.77
C LEU A 343 -0.19 -0.66 -15.08
N LYS A 344 0.13 -1.95 -15.35
CA LYS A 344 0.94 -2.43 -16.50
C LYS A 344 0.51 -2.03 -17.94
N HIS A 345 -0.51 -1.19 -18.13
CA HIS A 345 -1.09 -0.89 -19.43
C HIS A 345 -1.55 0.58 -19.62
N ASN A 346 -0.68 1.57 -19.39
CA ASN A 346 -0.96 2.99 -19.66
C ASN A 346 -2.35 3.44 -19.15
N LYS A 347 -2.54 3.33 -17.83
CA LYS A 347 -3.81 3.60 -17.15
C LYS A 347 -4.14 5.09 -17.09
N THR A 348 -5.44 5.40 -17.14
CA THR A 348 -6.01 6.74 -16.88
C THR A 348 -5.84 7.14 -15.42
N TYR A 349 -6.07 8.40 -15.04
CA TYR A 349 -5.99 8.84 -13.65
C TYR A 349 -7.04 8.15 -12.79
N LEU A 350 -8.28 8.00 -13.31
CA LEU A 350 -9.32 7.27 -12.58
C LEU A 350 -8.94 5.80 -12.34
N ASP A 351 -8.37 5.12 -13.34
CA ASP A 351 -7.86 3.75 -13.18
C ASP A 351 -6.75 3.69 -12.11
N VAL A 352 -5.85 4.67 -12.08
CA VAL A 352 -4.77 4.78 -11.09
C VAL A 352 -5.34 4.92 -9.67
N VAL A 353 -6.28 5.85 -9.48
CA VAL A 353 -6.88 6.12 -8.16
C VAL A 353 -7.65 4.90 -7.65
N ARG A 354 -8.45 4.25 -8.50
CA ARG A 354 -9.17 3.01 -8.13
C ARG A 354 -8.22 1.88 -7.75
N ALA A 355 -7.09 1.74 -8.45
CA ALA A 355 -6.08 0.74 -8.12
C ALA A 355 -5.41 1.01 -6.77
N ILE A 356 -5.14 2.28 -6.45
CA ILE A 356 -4.60 2.71 -5.15
C ILE A 356 -5.60 2.36 -4.04
N GLU A 357 -6.87 2.75 -4.19
CA GLU A 357 -7.91 2.48 -3.21
C GLU A 357 -8.13 0.99 -2.98
N TYR A 358 -8.13 0.18 -4.05
CA TYR A 358 -8.19 -1.27 -3.92
C TYR A 358 -7.03 -1.82 -3.09
N GLY A 359 -5.82 -1.29 -3.31
CA GLY A 359 -4.64 -1.62 -2.51
C GLY A 359 -4.80 -1.25 -1.03
N ILE A 360 -5.30 -0.05 -0.75
CA ILE A 360 -5.57 0.44 0.61
C ILE A 360 -6.63 -0.42 1.31
N ASN A 361 -7.73 -0.75 0.63
CA ASN A 361 -8.78 -1.60 1.18
C ASN A 361 -8.25 -2.99 1.52
N ARG A 362 -7.36 -3.56 0.69
CA ARG A 362 -6.70 -4.83 1.00
C ARG A 362 -5.80 -4.73 2.23
N MET A 363 -5.08 -3.61 2.42
CA MET A 363 -4.27 -3.37 3.62
C MET A 363 -5.15 -3.30 4.87
N ARG A 364 -6.26 -2.55 4.82
CA ARG A 364 -7.25 -2.47 5.92
C ARG A 364 -7.87 -3.84 6.25
N MET A 365 -8.20 -4.64 5.25
CA MET A 365 -8.70 -6.01 5.47
C MET A 365 -7.67 -6.91 6.15
N ASN A 366 -6.37 -6.75 5.84
CA ASN A 366 -5.32 -7.51 6.50
C ASN A 366 -5.14 -7.06 7.96
N GLU A 367 -5.19 -5.75 8.23
CA GLU A 367 -5.18 -5.21 9.59
C GLU A 367 -6.32 -5.78 10.44
N LEU A 368 -7.56 -5.82 9.92
CA LEU A 368 -8.70 -6.40 10.65
C LEU A 368 -8.48 -7.88 11.02
N LYS A 369 -7.80 -8.65 10.16
CA LYS A 369 -7.46 -10.05 10.47
C LYS A 369 -6.43 -10.13 11.60
N GLU A 370 -5.47 -9.23 11.63
CA GLU A 370 -4.45 -9.18 12.69
C GLU A 370 -4.98 -8.66 14.01
N ASP A 371 -5.92 -7.71 13.97
CA ASP A 371 -6.69 -7.27 15.14
C ASP A 371 -7.43 -8.45 15.74
N TYR A 372 -8.15 -9.21 14.91
CA TYR A 372 -8.83 -10.42 15.34
C TYR A 372 -7.86 -11.43 15.97
N LEU A 373 -6.74 -11.72 15.31
CA LEU A 373 -5.75 -12.64 15.87
C LEU A 373 -5.17 -12.14 17.19
N SER A 374 -4.90 -10.83 17.30
CA SER A 374 -4.34 -10.22 18.50
C SER A 374 -5.30 -10.23 19.68
N SER A 375 -6.59 -10.02 19.45
CA SER A 375 -7.58 -10.04 20.52
C SER A 375 -7.96 -11.45 20.97
N HIS A 376 -7.81 -12.46 20.11
CA HIS A 376 -8.27 -13.83 20.38
C HIS A 376 -7.15 -14.82 20.74
N THR A 377 -5.88 -14.43 20.62
CA THR A 377 -4.76 -15.33 20.90
C THR A 377 -3.68 -14.65 21.73
N LYS A 378 -3.17 -15.35 22.74
CA LYS A 378 -2.06 -14.85 23.56
C LYS A 378 -0.71 -15.30 22.98
N PRO A 379 0.26 -14.39 22.82
CA PRO A 379 1.64 -14.77 22.51
C PRO A 379 2.25 -15.65 23.61
N PHE A 380 3.22 -16.49 23.24
CA PHE A 380 4.01 -17.23 24.22
C PHE A 380 4.97 -16.31 24.95
N GLN A 381 5.05 -16.50 26.27
CA GLN A 381 6.01 -15.85 27.15
C GLN A 381 7.24 -16.75 27.23
N ILE A 382 8.42 -16.23 26.90
CA ILE A 382 9.63 -17.05 26.76
C ILE A 382 10.74 -16.61 27.71
N THR A 383 10.55 -15.50 28.44
CA THR A 383 11.52 -14.99 29.39
C THR A 383 11.14 -15.39 30.82
N LYS A 384 12.06 -15.18 31.77
CA LYS A 384 11.78 -15.36 33.20
C LYS A 384 10.95 -14.22 33.81
N LEU A 385 10.65 -13.17 33.04
CA LEU A 385 9.96 -11.97 33.49
C LEU A 385 8.46 -12.08 33.18
N VAL A 386 7.83 -13.12 33.72
CA VAL A 386 6.45 -13.53 33.39
C VAL A 386 5.44 -12.41 33.66
N ASP A 387 5.57 -11.68 34.76
CA ASP A 387 4.63 -10.60 35.11
C ASP A 387 4.73 -9.44 34.12
N LEU A 388 5.95 -9.09 33.71
CA LEU A 388 6.21 -8.04 32.74
C LEU A 388 5.69 -8.44 31.35
N GLU A 389 5.96 -9.67 30.91
CA GLU A 389 5.43 -10.17 29.64
C GLU A 389 3.90 -10.27 29.69
N SER A 390 3.30 -10.67 30.82
CA SER A 390 1.85 -10.72 30.99
C SER A 390 1.21 -9.34 30.83
N HIS A 391 1.79 -8.34 31.49
CA HIS A 391 1.35 -6.96 31.34
C HIS A 391 1.50 -6.47 29.89
N ALA A 392 2.65 -6.74 29.26
CA ALA A 392 2.90 -6.36 27.87
C ALA A 392 1.91 -7.02 26.90
N THR A 393 1.57 -8.31 27.08
CA THR A 393 0.56 -8.99 26.24
C THR A 393 -0.86 -8.42 26.40
N ALA A 394 -1.17 -7.76 27.52
CA ALA A 394 -2.48 -7.15 27.73
C ALA A 394 -2.64 -5.79 27.03
N ILE A 395 -1.52 -5.13 26.69
CA ILE A 395 -1.49 -3.81 26.08
C ILE A 395 -1.13 -3.90 24.59
N PHE A 396 -0.17 -4.75 24.25
CA PHE A 396 0.40 -4.82 22.92
C PHE A 396 -0.34 -5.79 22.03
N THR A 397 -0.39 -5.43 20.75
CA THR A 397 -0.72 -6.37 19.69
C THR A 397 0.37 -7.44 19.59
N ARG A 398 0.08 -8.53 18.89
CA ARG A 398 1.02 -9.66 18.83
C ARG A 398 2.37 -9.27 18.24
N GLU A 399 2.38 -8.48 17.16
CA GLU A 399 3.62 -8.05 16.53
C GLU A 399 4.40 -7.04 17.40
N SER A 400 3.69 -6.10 18.03
CA SER A 400 4.32 -5.18 18.99
C SER A 400 4.92 -5.93 20.18
N PHE A 401 4.22 -6.95 20.71
CA PHE A 401 4.72 -7.79 21.80
C PHE A 401 5.97 -8.57 21.40
N ARG A 402 6.02 -9.11 20.17
CA ARG A 402 7.21 -9.80 19.66
C ARG A 402 8.44 -8.89 19.63
N VAL A 403 8.28 -7.66 19.14
CA VAL A 403 9.37 -6.68 19.12
C VAL A 403 9.80 -6.29 20.53
N PHE A 404 8.85 -6.12 21.44
CA PHE A 404 9.14 -5.92 22.87
C PHE A 404 9.92 -7.10 23.46
N GLN A 405 9.49 -8.33 23.21
CA GLN A 405 10.11 -9.55 23.73
C GLN A 405 11.54 -9.73 23.19
N ASP A 406 11.77 -9.43 21.91
CA ASP A 406 13.11 -9.42 21.32
C ASP A 406 14.04 -8.40 22.01
N GLU A 407 13.53 -7.20 22.30
CA GLU A 407 14.30 -6.19 23.02
C GLU A 407 14.56 -6.61 24.47
N LEU A 408 13.56 -7.20 25.13
CA LEU A 408 13.68 -7.74 26.48
C LEU A 408 14.80 -8.78 26.55
N ILE A 409 14.83 -9.72 25.61
CA ILE A 409 15.88 -10.73 25.50
C ILE A 409 17.25 -10.08 25.28
N ARG A 410 17.35 -9.10 24.37
CA ARG A 410 18.60 -8.37 24.14
C ARG A 410 19.11 -7.69 25.40
N GLU A 411 18.21 -7.08 26.18
CA GLU A 411 18.55 -6.40 27.42
C GLU A 411 18.98 -7.39 28.52
N THR A 412 18.44 -8.62 28.54
CA THR A 412 18.91 -9.67 29.47
C THR A 412 20.35 -10.14 29.25
N LEU A 413 20.97 -9.80 28.11
CA LEU A 413 22.39 -10.08 27.85
C LEU A 413 23.33 -9.13 28.60
N TYR A 414 22.82 -8.02 29.11
CA TYR A 414 23.61 -7.08 29.91
C TYR A 414 23.52 -7.43 31.39
N ARG A 415 24.67 -7.37 32.07
CA ARG A 415 24.77 -7.56 33.53
C ARG A 415 25.39 -6.32 34.14
N ILE A 416 24.85 -5.89 35.27
CA ILE A 416 25.47 -4.83 36.07
C ILE A 416 26.70 -5.42 36.76
N GLU A 417 27.87 -4.90 36.42
CA GLU A 417 29.15 -5.25 37.04
C GLU A 417 29.44 -4.35 38.24
N ALA A 418 29.12 -3.05 38.12
CA ALA A 418 29.29 -2.10 39.20
C ALA A 418 28.28 -0.96 39.09
N GLU A 419 27.86 -0.45 40.24
CA GLU A 419 27.16 0.83 40.37
C GLU A 419 28.19 1.90 40.72
N ILE A 420 28.25 2.95 39.91
CA ILE A 420 29.08 4.11 40.17
C ILE A 420 28.23 5.04 41.04
N LYS A 421 28.60 5.17 42.32
CA LYS A 421 27.97 6.14 43.22
C LYS A 421 28.18 7.55 42.68
N SER A 422 27.09 8.11 42.16
CA SER A 422 26.99 9.53 41.82
C SER A 422 26.95 10.37 43.11
N LEU A 423 27.52 11.57 43.07
CA LEU A 423 27.37 12.59 44.13
C LEU A 423 26.01 13.33 44.03
N SER A 424 25.24 13.09 42.97
CA SER A 424 23.90 13.62 42.72
C SER A 424 22.86 12.49 42.78
N ASP A 425 21.76 12.74 43.49
CA ASP A 425 20.62 11.82 43.61
C ASP A 425 19.79 11.71 42.30
N GLU A 426 20.11 12.51 41.29
CA GLU A 426 19.31 12.66 40.06
C GLU A 426 19.72 11.66 38.95
N CYS A 427 20.90 11.01 39.04
CA CYS A 427 21.38 10.08 38.02
C CYS A 427 22.22 8.93 38.60
N GLN A 428 21.80 7.69 38.34
CA GLN A 428 22.58 6.49 38.64
C GLN A 428 23.45 6.09 37.43
N HIS A 429 24.70 5.73 37.70
CA HIS A 429 25.65 5.33 36.67
C HIS A 429 26.01 3.86 36.86
N TYR A 430 26.00 3.09 35.77
CA TYR A 430 26.28 1.66 35.81
C TYR A 430 27.41 1.29 34.86
N ILE A 431 28.26 0.38 35.31
CA ILE A 431 29.16 -0.40 34.46
C ILE A 431 28.43 -1.69 34.12
N LEU A 432 28.20 -1.90 32.84
CA LEU A 432 27.54 -3.07 32.31
C LEU A 432 28.54 -3.96 31.59
N SER A 433 28.45 -5.26 31.77
CA SER A 433 29.06 -6.24 30.87
C SER A 433 28.01 -6.80 29.92
N LYS A 434 28.40 -7.07 28.68
CA LYS A 434 27.54 -7.77 27.71
C LYS A 434 28.04 -9.20 27.50
N SER A 435 27.20 -10.18 27.77
CA SER A 435 27.45 -11.58 27.44
C SER A 435 27.00 -11.90 26.02
N ASP A 436 27.71 -12.79 25.32
CA ASP A 436 27.19 -13.44 24.13
C ASP A 436 26.18 -14.55 24.48
N ALA A 437 25.53 -15.12 23.45
CA ALA A 437 24.56 -16.21 23.60
C ALA A 437 25.13 -17.45 24.31
N ASN A 438 26.45 -17.58 24.40
CA ASN A 438 27.16 -18.67 25.06
C ASN A 438 27.65 -18.27 26.48
N GLY A 439 27.25 -17.10 26.98
CA GLY A 439 27.58 -16.61 28.31
C GLY A 439 28.96 -15.95 28.45
N LYS A 440 29.72 -15.78 27.36
CA LYS A 440 31.06 -15.17 27.40
C LYS A 440 30.94 -13.65 27.33
N VAL A 441 31.55 -12.95 28.29
CA VAL A 441 31.58 -11.48 28.33
C VAL A 441 32.42 -10.94 27.17
N ARG A 442 31.85 -10.00 26.40
CA ARG A 442 32.48 -9.44 25.18
C ARG A 442 32.76 -7.94 25.21
N ALA A 443 32.14 -7.18 26.12
CA ALA A 443 32.36 -5.73 26.23
C ALA A 443 31.99 -5.20 27.61
N LEU A 444 32.72 -4.18 28.08
CA LEU A 444 32.35 -3.32 29.21
C LEU A 444 31.81 -2.01 28.65
N LEU A 445 30.64 -1.60 29.11
CA LEU A 445 29.95 -0.38 28.67
C LEU A 445 29.63 0.47 29.90
N GLN A 446 29.95 1.76 29.83
CA GLN A 446 29.48 2.74 30.80
C GLN A 446 28.21 3.37 30.26
N ARG A 447 27.08 3.22 30.96
CA ARG A 447 25.82 3.89 30.62
C ARG A 447 25.39 4.81 31.75
N GLN A 448 24.90 5.99 31.37
CA GLN A 448 24.20 6.94 32.24
C GLN A 448 22.69 6.70 32.07
N SER A 449 21.92 6.65 33.16
CA SER A 449 20.46 6.72 33.09
C SER A 449 20.02 8.20 33.17
N PRO A 450 19.48 8.82 32.11
CA PRO A 450 18.85 10.13 32.23
C PRO A 450 17.40 9.97 32.70
N GLU A 451 16.92 10.90 33.53
CA GLU A 451 15.47 11.04 33.84
C GLU A 451 14.61 11.25 32.56
N HIS A 452 15.22 11.69 31.46
CA HIS A 452 14.55 12.01 30.20
C HIS A 452 15.03 11.18 29.00
N CYS A 453 15.29 9.88 29.19
CA CYS A 453 15.53 8.98 28.07
C CYS A 453 14.19 8.59 27.41
N VAL A 454 13.82 9.32 26.35
CA VAL A 454 12.68 8.99 25.48
C VAL A 454 13.01 7.73 24.67
N ASN A 455 12.54 6.56 25.10
CA ASN A 455 12.54 5.32 24.31
C ASN A 455 11.16 4.67 24.37
N THR A 456 10.57 4.30 23.24
CA THR A 456 9.15 4.00 22.92
C THR A 456 8.39 2.96 23.77
N PHE A 457 7.14 3.25 24.15
CA PHE A 457 6.08 2.28 24.50
C PHE A 457 4.74 2.63 23.80
N MET A 458 3.65 1.91 24.07
CA MET A 458 2.32 2.20 23.51
C MET A 458 1.31 2.54 24.62
N THR A 459 0.48 3.55 24.40
CA THR A 459 -0.65 3.92 25.26
C THR A 459 -1.97 3.69 24.52
N LEU A 460 -3.00 3.19 25.20
CA LEU A 460 -4.36 3.05 24.64
C LEU A 460 -5.02 4.43 24.50
N ASN A 461 -5.65 4.71 23.36
CA ASN A 461 -6.61 5.82 23.27
C ASN A 461 -8.02 5.38 23.72
N GLU A 462 -8.92 6.33 23.92
CA GLU A 462 -10.32 6.11 24.33
C GLU A 462 -11.09 5.15 23.39
N ASN A 463 -10.60 4.97 22.16
CA ASN A 463 -11.16 4.06 21.15
C ASN A 463 -10.47 2.67 21.10
N LYS A 464 -9.69 2.29 22.13
CA LYS A 464 -8.93 1.02 22.20
C LYS A 464 -7.90 0.82 21.06
N ARG A 465 -7.51 1.86 20.32
CA ARG A 465 -6.40 1.80 19.36
C ARG A 465 -5.09 2.10 20.09
N CYS A 466 -4.06 1.30 19.82
CA CYS A 466 -2.74 1.49 20.42
C CYS A 466 -2.04 2.69 19.77
N LYS A 467 -1.70 3.71 20.56
CA LYS A 467 -0.92 4.88 20.12
C LYS A 467 0.53 4.72 20.56
N TRP A 468 1.48 5.05 19.69
CA TRP A 468 2.91 5.04 20.00
C TRP A 468 3.26 6.22 20.93
N GLN A 469 3.62 5.95 22.19
CA GLN A 469 4.14 6.95 23.15
C GLN A 469 5.30 6.39 24.00
N GLY A 470 6.47 7.02 23.90
CA GLY A 470 7.69 6.79 24.72
C GLY A 470 7.52 6.19 26.14
N SER A 471 8.24 5.10 26.51
CA SER A 471 9.02 4.97 27.80
C SER A 471 9.58 3.57 28.26
N LEU A 472 10.54 2.88 27.62
CA LEU A 472 11.16 1.64 28.18
C LEU A 472 12.45 1.89 28.97
N LEU A 473 12.32 2.25 30.26
CA LEU A 473 13.42 2.23 31.25
C LEU A 473 13.08 1.47 32.53
N TYR A 474 11.85 0.97 32.66
CA TYR A 474 11.41 0.24 33.87
C TYR A 474 12.01 -1.17 34.00
N VAL A 475 12.41 -1.77 32.87
CA VAL A 475 12.84 -3.17 32.79
C VAL A 475 14.18 -3.43 33.48
N GLN A 476 15.16 -2.54 33.34
CA GLN A 476 16.49 -2.75 33.95
C GLN A 476 16.43 -2.69 35.49
N ARG A 477 15.53 -1.87 36.07
CA ARG A 477 15.33 -1.82 37.52
C ARG A 477 14.79 -3.16 38.02
N GLN A 478 13.75 -3.72 37.40
CA GLN A 478 13.19 -5.02 37.82
C GLN A 478 14.13 -6.21 37.57
N VAL A 479 14.90 -6.22 36.48
CA VAL A 479 15.90 -7.27 36.22
C VAL A 479 17.05 -7.20 37.23
N GLY A 480 17.51 -6.00 37.60
CA GLY A 480 18.48 -5.80 38.67
C GLY A 480 17.99 -6.35 40.02
N TYR A 481 16.76 -6.01 40.41
CA TYR A 481 16.12 -6.54 41.62
C TYR A 481 15.93 -8.06 41.59
N ALA A 482 15.47 -8.64 40.47
CA ALA A 482 15.26 -10.09 40.34
C ALA A 482 16.58 -10.88 40.39
N THR A 483 17.66 -10.34 39.79
CA THR A 483 18.99 -10.98 39.78
C THR A 483 19.70 -10.86 41.14
N LEU A 484 19.49 -9.74 41.86
CA LEU A 484 19.96 -9.56 43.24
C LEU A 484 19.19 -10.46 44.22
N HIS A 485 17.88 -10.60 44.08
CA HIS A 485 17.08 -11.49 44.93
C HIS A 485 17.40 -12.97 44.71
N GLN A 486 17.68 -13.40 43.48
CA GLN A 486 18.13 -14.78 43.20
C GLN A 486 19.53 -15.10 43.75
N ARG A 487 20.43 -14.11 43.89
CA ARG A 487 21.74 -14.31 44.54
C ARG A 487 21.68 -14.28 46.06
N GLN A 488 20.76 -13.53 46.67
CA GLN A 488 20.60 -13.51 48.13
C GLN A 488 19.90 -14.76 48.68
N THR A 489 19.12 -15.46 47.86
CA THR A 489 18.41 -16.69 48.26
C THR A 489 19.25 -17.96 48.18
N SER A 490 20.48 -17.90 47.67
CA SER A 490 21.42 -19.03 47.62
C SER A 490 22.53 -19.02 48.70
N LEU A 491 22.48 -18.08 49.67
CA LEU A 491 23.55 -17.90 50.67
C LEU A 491 23.10 -17.98 52.14
N SER A 492 21.92 -18.52 52.42
CA SER A 492 21.47 -18.76 53.81
C SER A 492 20.99 -20.20 54.00
N LYS A 493 21.94 -21.13 54.13
CA LYS A 493 21.75 -22.35 54.92
C LYS A 493 22.64 -22.23 56.16
N PRO A 494 22.08 -22.17 57.38
CA PRO A 494 22.87 -22.24 58.60
C PRO A 494 23.47 -23.64 58.74
N GLN A 495 24.79 -23.72 58.90
CA GLN A 495 25.44 -24.83 59.58
C GLN A 495 25.26 -24.63 61.09
N GLU A 496 24.68 -25.61 61.77
CA GLU A 496 24.91 -25.93 63.20
C GLU A 496 24.30 -27.32 63.43
N MET A 497 25.10 -28.39 63.52
CA MET A 497 25.84 -28.93 64.68
C MET A 497 24.97 -29.55 65.78
N ARG A 498 25.06 -30.89 65.86
CA ARG A 498 24.55 -31.88 66.83
C ARG A 498 23.11 -32.35 66.70
#